data_AF-A0A9W8W8Z7-F1
#
_entry.id   AF-A0A9W8W8Z7-F1
#
_cell.length_a   1.000
_cell.length_b   1.000
_cell.length_c   1.000
_cell.angle_alpha   90.00
_cell.angle_beta   90.00
_cell.angle_gamma   90.00
#
_symmetry.space_group_name_H-M   'P 1'
#
loop_
_entity.id
_entity.type
_entity.pdbx_description
1 polymer ?
#
loop_
_entity_poly.entity_id
_entity_poly.type
_entity_poly.pdbx_seq_one_letter_code
_entity_poly.pdbx_strand_id
1 'polypeptide(L)'
;MFSHLVFAVLCLTSLVAATAHSSYHNTLEQASRLVARQGRQSCLNPNLIQSASAKTGQEPGTEGIKPGQAPSATDRNNFINFCQGQQITNGVQVRSGSCNPIPMGRIPATSNMISAMITSPQAGEALTAGTTFNVQVQTSHLRAGNFVNPTTNYYTAPQDLDQNGDIIGHCHVTIQDIGSLKSTVPPDPSKFVFFKGIDDDGNGRGLLQAVVEGGLPAGVYRVCTMISAQNHQPVTMPVAQRGAQDDCTKFEVVNGQGGGGASAPKSQQTGSPTNQVPATTSKPARFGKGKGRGGGFRRPGQRGQRGRAPKL
;
A
#
# COMPACT_ATOMS: atom_id res chain seq x y z
N MET A 1 -71.74 -15.52 9.47
CA MET A 1 -70.67 -15.89 10.41
C MET A 1 -69.37 -15.33 9.87
N PHE A 2 -68.86 -14.33 10.59
CA PHE A 2 -67.75 -13.47 10.20
C PHE A 2 -66.39 -14.15 10.39
N SER A 3 -65.46 -13.79 9.49
CA SER A 3 -64.09 -13.38 9.77
C SER A 3 -63.24 -14.27 10.68
N HIS A 4 -62.22 -14.94 10.13
CA HIS A 4 -60.89 -15.12 10.75
C HIS A 4 -59.92 -15.77 9.74
N LEU A 5 -59.47 -15.04 8.71
CA LEU A 5 -58.34 -15.52 7.89
C LEU A 5 -57.54 -14.41 7.21
N VAL A 6 -57.24 -13.30 7.89
CA VAL A 6 -56.28 -12.28 7.39
C VAL A 6 -55.56 -11.62 8.56
N PHE A 7 -54.72 -12.34 9.31
CA PHE A 7 -53.85 -11.72 10.33
C PHE A 7 -52.58 -12.56 10.57
N ALA A 8 -51.78 -12.79 9.54
CA ALA A 8 -50.47 -13.43 9.73
C ALA A 8 -49.35 -13.00 8.75
N VAL A 9 -49.51 -11.94 7.95
CA VAL A 9 -48.48 -11.50 6.99
C VAL A 9 -48.08 -10.01 7.13
N LEU A 10 -48.57 -9.31 8.16
CA LEU A 10 -48.29 -7.87 8.34
C LEU A 10 -47.30 -7.52 9.48
N CYS A 11 -46.60 -8.49 10.07
CA CYS A 11 -45.66 -8.23 11.17
C CYS A 11 -44.17 -8.34 10.78
N LEU A 12 -43.83 -8.60 9.52
CA LEU A 12 -42.43 -8.67 9.08
C LEU A 12 -41.98 -7.49 8.19
N THR A 13 -42.89 -6.64 7.72
CA THR A 13 -42.53 -5.43 6.96
C THR A 13 -42.27 -4.20 7.84
N SER A 14 -42.77 -4.19 9.07
CA SER A 14 -42.60 -3.08 10.01
C SER A 14 -41.25 -3.09 10.75
N LEU A 15 -40.55 -4.22 10.81
CA LEU A 15 -39.23 -4.30 11.45
C LEU A 15 -38.08 -3.81 10.56
N VAL A 16 -38.21 -3.95 9.23
CA VAL A 16 -37.17 -3.51 8.25
C VAL A 16 -37.25 -2.01 7.97
N ALA A 17 -38.45 -1.42 8.03
CA ALA A 17 -38.63 0.03 7.84
C ALA A 17 -38.06 0.86 9.01
N ALA A 18 -38.15 0.36 10.24
CA ALA A 18 -37.69 1.08 11.43
C ALA A 18 -36.15 1.23 11.50
N THR A 19 -35.40 0.21 11.06
CA THR A 19 -33.92 0.27 11.05
C THR A 19 -33.37 1.13 9.91
N ALA A 20 -34.04 1.14 8.75
CA ALA A 20 -33.70 2.02 7.63
C ALA A 20 -34.02 3.50 7.90
N HIS A 21 -35.17 3.81 8.54
CA HIS A 21 -35.50 5.18 8.94
C HIS A 21 -34.54 5.74 10.00
N SER A 22 -34.18 4.95 11.01
CA SER A 22 -33.24 5.38 12.05
C SER A 22 -31.85 5.73 11.48
N SER A 23 -31.39 4.97 10.49
CA SER A 23 -30.09 5.19 9.83
C SER A 23 -30.09 6.46 8.94
N TYR A 24 -31.21 6.74 8.26
CA TYR A 24 -31.39 7.93 7.43
C TYR A 24 -31.54 9.23 8.26
N HIS A 25 -32.29 9.19 9.36
CA HIS A 25 -32.40 10.33 10.27
C HIS A 25 -31.05 10.70 10.88
N ASN A 26 -30.23 9.70 11.27
CA ASN A 26 -28.90 9.94 11.82
C ASN A 26 -27.93 10.59 10.81
N THR A 27 -27.98 10.18 9.53
CA THR A 27 -27.10 10.74 8.48
C THR A 27 -27.52 12.16 8.08
N LEU A 28 -28.82 12.44 7.97
CA LEU A 28 -29.32 13.79 7.72
C LEU A 28 -29.04 14.74 8.88
N GLU A 29 -29.22 14.28 10.12
CA GLU A 29 -28.91 15.09 11.30
C GLU A 29 -27.41 15.37 11.43
N GLN A 30 -26.54 14.41 11.11
CA GLN A 30 -25.08 14.61 11.06
C GLN A 30 -24.68 15.62 9.97
N ALA A 31 -25.25 15.52 8.78
CA ALA A 31 -25.01 16.47 7.69
C ALA A 31 -25.49 17.88 8.05
N SER A 32 -26.69 18.02 8.65
CA SER A 32 -27.22 19.30 9.12
C SER A 32 -26.36 19.90 10.24
N ARG A 33 -25.84 19.09 11.16
CA ARG A 33 -24.90 19.54 12.20
C ARG A 33 -23.56 20.01 11.61
N LEU A 34 -23.07 19.36 10.55
CA LEU A 34 -21.84 19.76 9.87
C LEU A 34 -22.00 21.12 9.19
N VAL A 35 -23.10 21.30 8.43
CA VAL A 35 -23.44 22.57 7.77
C VAL A 35 -23.66 23.68 8.80
N ALA A 36 -24.34 23.38 9.92
CA ALA A 36 -24.54 24.34 11.00
C ALA A 36 -23.23 24.74 11.70
N ARG A 37 -22.25 23.82 11.83
CA ARG A 37 -20.90 24.15 12.32
C ARG A 37 -20.12 25.01 11.33
N GLN A 38 -20.21 24.71 10.03
CA GLN A 38 -19.59 25.52 8.98
C GLN A 38 -20.15 26.95 8.94
N GLY A 39 -21.42 27.14 9.33
CA GLY A 39 -22.07 28.46 9.41
C GLY A 39 -21.80 29.27 10.69
N ARG A 40 -21.00 28.75 11.64
CA ARG A 40 -20.66 29.45 12.90
C ARG A 40 -19.17 29.74 12.97
N GLN A 41 -18.81 30.96 13.37
CA GLN A 41 -17.42 31.34 13.61
C GLN A 41 -16.87 30.50 14.77
N SER A 42 -15.87 29.68 14.51
CA SER A 42 -15.12 28.96 15.54
C SER A 42 -13.90 29.79 15.93
N CYS A 43 -13.67 29.94 17.24
CA CYS A 43 -12.47 30.61 17.72
C CYS A 43 -11.28 29.64 17.66
N LEU A 44 -10.14 30.11 17.16
CA LEU A 44 -8.88 29.38 17.29
C LEU A 44 -8.46 29.32 18.75
N ASN A 45 -7.93 28.17 19.18
CA ASN A 45 -7.25 28.08 20.46
C ASN A 45 -5.92 28.87 20.38
N PRO A 46 -5.70 29.92 21.19
CA PRO A 46 -4.50 30.74 21.10
C PRO A 46 -3.20 29.96 21.27
N ASN A 47 -3.20 28.87 22.07
CA ASN A 47 -2.02 28.04 22.30
C ASN A 47 -1.57 27.26 21.06
N LEU A 48 -2.42 27.16 20.04
CA LEU A 48 -2.08 26.51 18.77
C LEU A 48 -1.53 27.50 17.75
N ILE A 49 -1.55 28.81 18.01
CA ILE A 49 -1.02 29.84 17.09
C ILE A 49 0.51 29.82 17.13
N GLN A 50 1.13 29.61 15.97
CA GLN A 50 2.56 29.61 15.76
C GLN A 50 3.06 31.03 15.58
N SER A 51 3.86 31.52 16.53
CA SER A 51 4.48 32.85 16.43
C SER A 51 5.38 33.00 15.20
N ALA A 52 5.99 31.91 14.73
CA ALA A 52 6.83 31.90 13.53
C ALA A 52 6.05 32.19 12.23
N SER A 53 4.74 31.90 12.18
CA SER A 53 3.92 32.20 10.99
C SER A 53 3.76 33.70 10.74
N ALA A 54 4.01 34.54 11.74
CA ALA A 54 4.02 35.99 11.62
C ALA A 54 5.38 36.58 11.20
N LYS A 55 6.36 35.72 10.86
CA LYS A 55 7.73 36.09 10.49
C LYS A 55 8.08 35.58 9.09
N THR A 56 8.95 36.31 8.41
CA THR A 56 9.48 35.97 7.09
C THR A 56 10.66 34.99 7.16
N GLY A 57 11.32 34.89 8.32
CA GLY A 57 12.57 34.15 8.50
C GLY A 57 13.80 34.88 7.95
N GLN A 58 13.64 36.14 7.52
CA GLN A 58 14.69 37.03 7.01
C GLN A 58 14.84 38.29 7.86
N GLU A 59 14.27 38.29 9.08
CA GLU A 59 14.43 39.39 10.01
C GLU A 59 15.91 39.57 10.38
N PRO A 60 16.43 40.81 10.51
CA PRO A 60 17.81 41.05 10.90
C PRO A 60 18.19 40.31 12.19
N GLY A 61 19.34 39.64 12.18
CA GLY A 61 19.82 38.84 13.32
C GLY A 61 19.24 37.42 13.41
N THR A 62 18.41 36.99 12.46
CA THR A 62 18.00 35.58 12.35
C THR A 62 19.20 34.72 11.98
N GLU A 63 19.45 33.66 12.76
CA GLU A 63 20.52 32.71 12.50
C GLU A 63 20.30 31.97 11.17
N GLY A 64 21.37 31.76 10.40
CA GLY A 64 21.31 30.95 9.17
C GLY A 64 20.82 31.68 7.92
N ILE A 65 20.68 33.02 7.97
CA ILE A 65 20.45 33.85 6.77
C ILE A 65 21.62 33.67 5.80
N LYS A 66 21.31 33.39 4.52
CA LYS A 66 22.30 33.32 3.43
C LYS A 66 21.74 33.81 2.10
N PRO A 67 22.60 34.28 1.17
CA PRO A 67 22.16 34.69 -0.17
C PRO A 67 21.36 33.60 -0.88
N GLY A 68 20.27 34.02 -1.55
CA GLY A 68 19.39 33.13 -2.31
C GLY A 68 18.23 32.51 -1.53
N GLN A 69 18.07 32.78 -0.22
CA GLN A 69 16.85 32.43 0.51
C GLN A 69 15.72 33.43 0.20
N ALA A 70 14.51 32.93 -0.02
CA ALA A 70 13.31 33.75 -0.19
C ALA A 70 12.62 34.00 1.17
N PRO A 71 11.99 35.18 1.39
CA PRO A 71 11.16 35.42 2.56
C PRO A 71 9.90 34.56 2.54
N SER A 72 9.48 34.05 3.69
CA SER A 72 8.19 33.39 3.86
C SER A 72 7.03 34.41 3.78
N ALA A 73 5.88 33.95 3.29
CA ALA A 73 4.62 34.64 3.55
C ALA A 73 4.34 34.67 5.07
N THR A 74 3.51 35.61 5.52
CA THR A 74 3.14 35.75 6.94
C THR A 74 1.62 35.72 7.15
N ASP A 75 1.21 35.19 8.30
CA ASP A 75 -0.16 35.21 8.79
C ASP A 75 -0.16 35.17 10.33
N ARG A 76 -1.21 35.71 10.96
CA ARG A 76 -1.29 35.77 12.44
C ARG A 76 -2.04 34.58 13.05
N ASN A 77 -2.63 33.73 12.23
CA ASN A 77 -3.58 32.68 12.59
C ASN A 77 -3.25 31.35 11.89
N ASN A 78 -1.95 31.07 11.69
CA ASN A 78 -1.43 29.85 11.05
C ASN A 78 -2.00 29.55 9.68
N PHE A 79 -2.33 30.58 8.90
CA PHE A 79 -2.89 30.44 7.57
C PHE A 79 -4.20 29.64 7.54
N ILE A 80 -4.98 29.59 8.64
CA ILE A 80 -6.20 28.78 8.69
C ILE A 80 -7.22 29.18 7.61
N ASN A 81 -7.18 30.44 7.17
CA ASN A 81 -8.06 31.00 6.14
C ASN A 81 -7.41 31.03 4.74
N PHE A 82 -6.29 30.35 4.52
CA PHE A 82 -5.54 30.41 3.26
C PHE A 82 -6.38 30.11 2.01
N CYS A 83 -7.34 29.19 2.15
CA CYS A 83 -8.23 28.80 1.04
C CYS A 83 -9.46 29.69 0.85
N GLN A 84 -9.54 30.85 1.53
CA GLN A 84 -10.69 31.74 1.39
C GLN A 84 -10.89 32.16 -0.07
N GLY A 85 -12.11 31.92 -0.59
CA GLY A 85 -12.47 32.22 -1.98
C GLY A 85 -12.02 31.19 -3.02
N GLN A 86 -11.38 30.09 -2.63
CA GLN A 86 -10.94 29.01 -3.52
C GLN A 86 -11.87 27.79 -3.44
N GLN A 87 -11.88 26.96 -4.49
CA GLN A 87 -12.48 25.62 -4.42
C GLN A 87 -11.68 24.75 -3.46
N ILE A 88 -12.32 24.18 -2.45
CA ILE A 88 -11.65 23.35 -1.44
C ILE A 88 -11.65 21.85 -1.81
N THR A 89 -10.59 21.13 -1.45
CA THR A 89 -10.44 19.68 -1.73
C THR A 89 -11.49 18.82 -1.00
N ASN A 90 -12.01 19.24 0.16
CA ASN A 90 -13.14 18.66 0.91
C ASN A 90 -13.37 17.12 0.79
N GLY A 91 -12.29 16.33 0.87
CA GLY A 91 -12.35 14.87 0.83
C GLY A 91 -12.54 14.21 -0.53
N VAL A 92 -12.61 14.99 -1.60
CA VAL A 92 -12.73 14.49 -2.97
C VAL A 92 -11.50 14.88 -3.79
N GLN A 93 -11.15 14.04 -4.77
CA GLN A 93 -10.09 14.37 -5.72
C GLN A 93 -10.60 15.39 -6.75
N VAL A 94 -10.17 16.64 -6.64
CA VAL A 94 -10.50 17.71 -7.60
C VAL A 94 -9.40 17.83 -8.64
N ARG A 95 -9.63 17.25 -9.84
CA ARG A 95 -8.61 17.16 -10.91
C ARG A 95 -8.25 18.49 -11.56
N SER A 96 -9.12 19.49 -11.49
CA SER A 96 -8.88 20.84 -12.03
C SER A 96 -8.01 21.73 -11.14
N GLY A 97 -7.57 21.23 -9.98
CA GLY A 97 -6.91 22.01 -8.94
C GLY A 97 -7.88 22.48 -7.85
N SER A 98 -7.38 22.58 -6.62
CA SER A 98 -8.14 23.00 -5.43
C SER A 98 -7.19 23.43 -4.31
N CYS A 99 -7.72 24.01 -3.24
CA CYS A 99 -6.98 24.37 -2.03
C CYS A 99 -7.38 23.46 -0.86
N ASN A 100 -6.41 22.99 -0.07
CA ASN A 100 -6.69 22.18 1.12
C ASN A 100 -6.54 23.01 2.40
N PRO A 101 -7.62 23.24 3.18
CA PRO A 101 -7.55 24.01 4.42
C PRO A 101 -7.01 23.20 5.62
N ILE A 102 -6.76 21.90 5.46
CA ILE A 102 -6.30 21.03 6.55
C ILE A 102 -4.81 21.30 6.84
N PRO A 103 -4.43 21.53 8.12
CA PRO A 103 -3.04 21.74 8.50
C PRO A 103 -2.19 20.48 8.24
N MET A 104 -0.87 20.65 8.09
CA MET A 104 0.04 19.56 7.69
C MET A 104 0.13 18.40 8.71
N GLY A 105 -0.07 18.69 10.00
CA GLY A 105 -0.15 17.67 11.07
C GLY A 105 1.05 17.63 12.01
N ARG A 106 1.19 16.51 12.74
CA ARG A 106 2.32 16.28 13.65
C ARG A 106 3.58 15.94 12.84
N ILE A 107 4.71 16.48 13.29
CA ILE A 107 6.00 16.35 12.64
C ILE A 107 6.89 15.46 13.52
N PRO A 108 7.53 14.39 12.98
CA PRO A 108 8.36 13.50 13.77
C PRO A 108 9.64 14.18 14.27
N ALA A 109 10.28 13.60 15.27
CA ALA A 109 11.65 13.98 15.65
C ALA A 109 12.64 13.65 14.53
N THR A 110 13.82 14.28 14.53
CA THR A 110 14.88 13.98 13.55
C THR A 110 15.33 12.52 13.61
N SER A 111 15.30 11.89 14.80
CA SER A 111 15.57 10.47 15.02
C SER A 111 14.52 9.52 14.44
N ASN A 112 13.35 10.04 14.05
CA ASN A 112 12.22 9.28 13.52
C ASN A 112 11.87 9.73 12.09
N MET A 113 12.82 10.35 11.38
CA MET A 113 12.62 10.64 9.97
C MET A 113 12.54 9.34 9.17
N ILE A 114 11.52 9.25 8.34
CA ILE A 114 11.30 8.11 7.44
C ILE A 114 12.29 8.13 6.28
N SER A 115 12.71 6.93 5.89
CA SER A 115 13.40 6.70 4.62
C SER A 115 12.93 5.38 4.01
N ALA A 116 12.96 5.32 2.68
CA ALA A 116 12.66 4.15 1.88
C ALA A 116 13.86 3.77 1.01
N MET A 117 13.95 2.49 0.66
CA MET A 117 14.91 1.97 -0.31
C MET A 117 14.27 0.83 -1.10
N ILE A 118 14.31 0.92 -2.42
CA ILE A 118 13.83 -0.13 -3.31
C ILE A 118 14.86 -1.25 -3.35
N THR A 119 14.46 -2.44 -2.92
CA THR A 119 15.33 -3.63 -2.89
C THR A 119 15.09 -4.57 -4.07
N SER A 120 14.00 -4.38 -4.80
CA SER A 120 13.69 -5.11 -6.04
C SER A 120 12.74 -4.27 -6.89
N PRO A 121 12.97 -4.11 -8.21
CA PRO A 121 14.20 -4.47 -8.92
C PRO A 121 15.41 -3.63 -8.45
N GLN A 122 16.60 -4.19 -8.60
CA GLN A 122 17.87 -3.48 -8.36
C GLN A 122 18.21 -2.53 -9.52
N ALA A 123 19.11 -1.58 -9.25
CA ALA A 123 19.56 -0.62 -10.26
C ALA A 123 20.23 -1.33 -11.45
N GLY A 124 19.70 -1.11 -12.66
CA GLY A 124 20.18 -1.71 -13.89
C GLY A 124 19.84 -3.20 -14.04
N GLU A 125 19.00 -3.76 -13.17
CA GLU A 125 18.55 -5.14 -13.30
C GLU A 125 17.77 -5.34 -14.62
N ALA A 126 18.01 -6.48 -15.29
CA ALA A 126 17.30 -6.87 -16.50
C ALA A 126 16.26 -7.96 -16.17
N LEU A 127 14.99 -7.59 -16.14
CA LEU A 127 13.87 -8.50 -15.93
C LEU A 127 13.39 -9.10 -17.26
N THR A 128 12.69 -10.24 -17.19
CA THR A 128 12.12 -10.87 -18.38
C THR A 128 10.74 -10.28 -18.70
N ALA A 129 10.54 -9.88 -19.96
CA ALA A 129 9.26 -9.36 -20.43
C ALA A 129 8.11 -10.36 -20.20
N GLY A 130 6.93 -9.85 -19.82
CA GLY A 130 5.74 -10.66 -19.58
C GLY A 130 5.82 -11.59 -18.36
N THR A 131 6.84 -11.43 -17.51
CA THR A 131 7.04 -12.27 -16.31
C THR A 131 6.66 -11.50 -15.06
N THR A 132 5.77 -12.07 -14.24
CA THR A 132 5.43 -11.52 -12.93
C THR A 132 6.67 -11.32 -12.07
N PHE A 133 6.78 -10.15 -11.44
CA PHE A 133 7.83 -9.85 -10.46
C PHE A 133 7.29 -9.01 -9.31
N ASN A 134 8.09 -8.87 -8.26
CA ASN A 134 7.76 -8.07 -7.09
C ASN A 134 8.61 -6.80 -7.09
N VAL A 135 7.94 -5.66 -6.87
CA VAL A 135 8.61 -4.48 -6.33
C VAL A 135 8.66 -4.63 -4.82
N GLN A 136 9.85 -4.52 -4.25
CA GLN A 136 10.06 -4.58 -2.79
C GLN A 136 10.69 -3.28 -2.31
N VAL A 137 10.19 -2.77 -1.19
CA VAL A 137 10.60 -1.50 -0.60
C VAL A 137 10.88 -1.72 0.88
N GLN A 138 12.11 -1.51 1.32
CA GLN A 138 12.45 -1.46 2.73
C GLN A 138 12.25 -0.05 3.25
N THR A 139 11.53 0.10 4.36
CA THR A 139 11.28 1.37 5.03
C THR A 139 11.85 1.37 6.46
N SER A 140 12.07 2.57 7.00
CA SER A 140 12.38 2.82 8.41
C SER A 140 11.48 3.94 8.94
N HIS A 141 11.07 3.90 10.22
CA HIS A 141 10.20 4.90 10.84
C HIS A 141 8.85 5.15 10.13
N LEU A 142 8.32 4.08 9.50
CA LEU A 142 6.97 4.03 8.96
C LEU A 142 6.14 3.02 9.74
N ARG A 143 5.07 3.49 10.37
CA ARG A 143 3.96 2.62 10.77
C ARG A 143 3.04 2.46 9.56
N ALA A 144 3.34 1.45 8.74
CA ALA A 144 2.69 1.15 7.46
C ALA A 144 1.24 0.64 7.62
N GLY A 145 0.60 0.22 6.51
CA GLY A 145 -0.77 -0.33 6.46
C GLY A 145 -1.90 0.63 6.80
N ASN A 146 -1.64 1.94 6.85
CA ASN A 146 -2.67 2.95 7.11
C ASN A 146 -3.02 3.67 5.81
N PHE A 147 -3.83 3.02 4.99
CA PHE A 147 -4.33 3.53 3.71
C PHE A 147 -5.80 3.95 3.83
N VAL A 148 -6.05 5.24 4.03
CA VAL A 148 -7.43 5.77 4.17
C VAL A 148 -8.11 5.86 2.81
N ASN A 149 -9.45 5.72 2.74
CA ASN A 149 -10.18 5.75 1.47
C ASN A 149 -9.93 7.05 0.66
N PRO A 150 -9.24 6.99 -0.50
CA PRO A 150 -8.88 8.18 -1.29
C PRO A 150 -10.04 8.76 -2.09
N THR A 151 -11.20 8.11 -2.12
CA THR A 151 -12.39 8.63 -2.81
C THR A 151 -13.16 9.61 -1.94
N THR A 152 -13.16 9.40 -0.62
CA THR A 152 -14.01 10.13 0.33
C THR A 152 -13.24 10.88 1.40
N ASN A 153 -11.97 10.53 1.64
CA ASN A 153 -11.17 11.04 2.75
C ASN A 153 -9.78 11.51 2.29
N TYR A 154 -9.66 11.91 1.02
CA TYR A 154 -8.42 12.40 0.44
C TYR A 154 -7.99 13.72 1.07
N TYR A 155 -6.81 13.75 1.69
CA TYR A 155 -6.23 14.86 2.44
C TYR A 155 -7.13 15.47 3.53
N THR A 156 -8.08 14.70 4.06
CA THR A 156 -9.05 15.22 5.04
C THR A 156 -8.55 15.26 6.47
N ALA A 157 -7.45 14.57 6.78
CA ALA A 157 -6.83 14.57 8.10
C ALA A 157 -5.34 14.92 7.99
N PRO A 158 -4.80 15.67 8.97
CA PRO A 158 -3.38 15.96 9.07
C PRO A 158 -2.54 14.68 9.25
N GLN A 159 -1.22 14.79 9.03
CA GLN A 159 -0.28 13.74 9.42
C GLN A 159 -0.34 13.49 10.93
N ASP A 160 -0.20 12.23 11.34
CA ASP A 160 -0.06 11.86 12.74
C ASP A 160 1.08 10.85 12.94
N LEU A 161 1.50 10.70 14.19
CA LEU A 161 2.57 9.81 14.62
C LEU A 161 2.02 8.75 15.57
N ASP A 162 2.65 7.58 15.57
CA ASP A 162 2.37 6.55 16.57
C ASP A 162 3.02 6.88 17.92
N GLN A 163 2.90 5.96 18.88
CA GLN A 163 3.46 6.14 20.23
C GLN A 163 4.99 6.18 20.26
N ASN A 164 5.65 5.65 19.22
CA ASN A 164 7.11 5.66 19.07
C ASN A 164 7.61 6.90 18.33
N GLY A 165 6.70 7.74 17.82
CA GLY A 165 7.03 8.93 17.02
C GLY A 165 7.20 8.63 15.54
N ASP A 166 6.86 7.42 15.08
CA ASP A 166 6.95 7.03 13.67
C ASP A 166 5.72 7.50 12.90
N ILE A 167 5.90 7.82 11.62
CA ILE A 167 4.79 8.32 10.80
C ILE A 167 3.77 7.22 10.56
N ILE A 168 2.49 7.55 10.78
CA ILE A 168 1.37 6.70 10.42
C ILE A 168 1.02 6.93 8.94
N GLY A 169 1.19 5.91 8.11
CA GLY A 169 0.99 6.07 6.68
C GLY A 169 1.09 4.79 5.87
N HIS A 170 1.46 4.97 4.61
CA HIS A 170 1.56 3.91 3.62
C HIS A 170 2.53 4.31 2.48
N CYS A 171 2.84 3.38 1.60
CA CYS A 171 3.71 3.59 0.44
C CYS A 171 2.94 3.39 -0.85
N HIS A 172 3.10 4.26 -1.83
CA HIS A 172 2.75 3.97 -3.21
C HIS A 172 4.01 3.60 -4.00
N VAL A 173 3.84 2.80 -5.04
CA VAL A 173 4.86 2.46 -6.01
C VAL A 173 4.34 2.80 -7.39
N THR A 174 5.14 3.51 -8.18
CA THR A 174 4.84 3.85 -9.58
C THR A 174 5.97 3.41 -10.48
N ILE A 175 5.63 2.77 -11.60
CA ILE A 175 6.59 2.43 -12.67
C ILE A 175 6.25 3.24 -13.91
N GLN A 176 7.24 3.91 -14.48
CA GLN A 176 7.11 4.69 -15.71
C GLN A 176 8.16 4.27 -16.73
N ASP A 177 7.75 4.18 -18.00
CA ASP A 177 8.68 4.05 -19.11
C ASP A 177 9.47 5.37 -19.26
N ILE A 178 10.78 5.26 -19.34
CA ILE A 178 11.71 6.39 -19.49
C ILE A 178 12.53 6.33 -20.77
N GLY A 179 12.31 5.32 -21.63
CA GLY A 179 12.96 5.09 -22.92
C GLY A 179 14.45 4.71 -22.86
N SER A 180 15.21 5.25 -21.90
CA SER A 180 16.64 5.00 -21.72
C SER A 180 17.06 5.16 -20.27
N LEU A 181 18.01 4.33 -19.80
CA LEU A 181 18.58 4.43 -18.45
C LEU A 181 19.25 5.79 -18.23
N LYS A 182 19.75 6.40 -19.31
CA LYS A 182 20.40 7.71 -19.32
C LYS A 182 19.45 8.87 -19.63
N SER A 183 18.14 8.64 -19.63
CA SER A 183 17.15 9.70 -19.89
C SER A 183 17.33 10.86 -18.90
N THR A 184 17.36 12.07 -19.45
CA THR A 184 17.40 13.35 -18.74
C THR A 184 16.07 14.11 -18.86
N VAL A 185 15.09 13.55 -19.58
CA VAL A 185 13.77 14.14 -19.76
C VAL A 185 12.85 13.64 -18.64
N PRO A 186 12.27 14.53 -17.83
CA PRO A 186 11.27 14.14 -16.84
C PRO A 186 10.07 13.47 -17.52
N PRO A 187 9.63 12.27 -17.10
CA PRO A 187 8.45 11.64 -17.67
C PRO A 187 7.19 12.40 -17.28
N ASP A 188 6.17 12.34 -18.13
CA ASP A 188 4.85 12.88 -17.87
C ASP A 188 4.25 12.24 -16.59
N PRO A 189 3.96 13.03 -15.54
CA PRO A 189 3.49 12.48 -14.26
C PRO A 189 2.09 11.87 -14.35
N SER A 190 1.33 12.11 -15.43
CA SER A 190 0.02 11.49 -15.67
C SER A 190 0.12 10.09 -16.32
N LYS A 191 1.31 9.69 -16.76
CA LYS A 191 1.54 8.42 -17.48
C LYS A 191 2.40 7.47 -16.65
N PHE A 192 1.86 6.29 -16.38
CA PHE A 192 2.56 5.18 -15.73
C PHE A 192 2.13 3.86 -16.35
N VAL A 193 3.00 2.86 -16.27
CA VAL A 193 2.70 1.48 -16.71
C VAL A 193 2.24 0.60 -15.55
N PHE A 194 2.53 1.02 -14.32
CA PHE A 194 2.06 0.37 -13.09
C PHE A 194 1.93 1.39 -11.96
N PHE A 195 0.89 1.25 -11.14
CA PHE A 195 0.71 1.99 -9.89
C PHE A 195 0.07 1.06 -8.86
N LYS A 196 0.59 1.07 -7.63
CA LYS A 196 -0.02 0.39 -6.48
C LYS A 196 0.18 1.21 -5.22
N GLY A 197 -0.91 1.51 -4.53
CA GLY A 197 -0.87 1.82 -3.10
C GLY A 197 -0.75 0.53 -2.31
N ILE A 198 0.32 0.40 -1.52
CA ILE A 198 0.53 -0.72 -0.61
C ILE A 198 -0.25 -0.42 0.66
N ASP A 199 -1.30 -1.19 0.87
CA ASP A 199 -2.35 -0.98 1.87
C ASP A 199 -2.20 -1.88 3.12
N ASP A 200 -1.18 -2.72 3.15
CA ASP A 200 -0.84 -3.60 4.28
C ASP A 200 0.44 -3.17 5.03
N ASP A 201 0.69 -3.81 6.17
CA ASP A 201 1.86 -3.60 7.04
C ASP A 201 3.13 -4.30 6.53
N GLY A 202 3.07 -4.95 5.37
CA GLY A 202 4.13 -5.79 4.82
C GLY A 202 4.53 -6.91 5.78
N ASN A 203 5.84 -7.06 6.01
CA ASN A 203 6.38 -8.07 6.93
C ASN A 203 6.43 -7.65 8.41
N GLY A 204 5.86 -6.48 8.77
CA GLY A 204 5.93 -5.91 10.12
C GLY A 204 7.32 -5.43 10.56
N ARG A 205 8.30 -5.44 9.66
CA ARG A 205 9.70 -4.97 9.86
C ARG A 205 10.12 -4.00 8.75
N GLY A 206 9.15 -3.29 8.19
CA GLY A 206 9.35 -2.25 7.19
C GLY A 206 9.50 -2.73 5.74
N LEU A 207 9.52 -4.03 5.45
CA LEU A 207 9.54 -4.52 4.06
C LEU A 207 8.11 -4.56 3.51
N LEU A 208 7.86 -3.73 2.51
CA LEU A 208 6.62 -3.61 1.76
C LEU A 208 6.79 -4.24 0.37
N GLN A 209 5.69 -4.74 -0.21
CA GLN A 209 5.72 -5.40 -1.51
C GLN A 209 4.53 -5.01 -2.40
N ALA A 210 4.79 -4.84 -3.69
CA ALA A 210 3.77 -4.76 -4.73
C ALA A 210 4.06 -5.80 -5.82
N VAL A 211 3.05 -6.57 -6.22
CA VAL A 211 3.16 -7.58 -7.29
C VAL A 211 2.80 -6.93 -8.62
N VAL A 212 3.70 -7.02 -9.61
CA VAL A 212 3.44 -6.62 -11.00
C VAL A 212 3.01 -7.86 -11.78
N GLU A 213 1.73 -8.19 -11.70
CA GLU A 213 1.18 -9.40 -12.29
C GLU A 213 1.24 -9.36 -13.83
N GLY A 214 1.70 -10.45 -14.44
CA GLY A 214 1.92 -10.52 -15.89
C GLY A 214 3.15 -9.75 -16.37
N GLY A 215 3.88 -9.08 -15.47
CA GLY A 215 5.11 -8.35 -15.79
C GLY A 215 4.88 -7.10 -16.64
N LEU A 216 5.94 -6.65 -17.31
CA LEU A 216 5.93 -5.50 -18.21
C LEU A 216 6.42 -5.90 -19.61
N PRO A 217 6.08 -5.14 -20.66
CA PRO A 217 6.72 -5.26 -21.96
C PRO A 217 8.23 -4.99 -21.88
N ALA A 218 8.97 -5.36 -22.92
CA ALA A 218 10.37 -4.96 -23.03
C ALA A 218 10.49 -3.43 -23.13
N GLY A 219 11.43 -2.85 -22.39
CA GLY A 219 11.59 -1.40 -22.27
C GLY A 219 12.53 -1.02 -21.14
N VAL A 220 12.68 0.29 -20.93
CA VAL A 220 13.49 0.84 -19.84
C VAL A 220 12.61 1.66 -18.92
N TYR A 221 12.64 1.32 -17.63
CA TYR A 221 11.69 1.84 -16.66
C TYR A 221 12.39 2.51 -15.49
N ARG A 222 11.70 3.49 -14.88
CA ARG A 222 11.98 3.90 -13.50
C ARG A 222 10.87 3.39 -12.61
N VAL A 223 11.24 2.88 -11.43
CA VAL A 223 10.33 2.63 -10.33
C VAL A 223 10.65 3.63 -9.22
N CYS A 224 9.61 4.25 -8.69
CA CYS A 224 9.73 5.23 -7.61
C CYS A 224 8.71 4.92 -6.52
N THR A 225 9.09 5.23 -5.28
CA THR A 225 8.20 5.25 -4.13
C THR A 225 7.56 6.62 -3.96
N MET A 226 6.37 6.63 -3.36
CA MET A 226 5.74 7.84 -2.81
C MET A 226 5.22 7.48 -1.42
N ILE A 227 5.97 7.88 -0.41
CA ILE A 227 5.62 7.70 0.99
C ILE A 227 4.61 8.79 1.39
N SER A 228 3.46 8.34 1.87
CA SER A 228 2.33 9.19 2.20
C SER A 228 1.91 8.97 3.64
N ALA A 229 1.48 10.05 4.31
CA ALA A 229 0.69 9.94 5.52
C ALA A 229 -0.65 9.26 5.21
N GLN A 230 -1.35 8.81 6.25
CA GLN A 230 -2.55 7.98 6.10
C GLN A 230 -3.63 8.52 5.13
N ASN A 231 -3.81 9.84 5.05
CA ASN A 231 -4.79 10.48 4.16
C ASN A 231 -4.19 10.95 2.83
N HIS A 232 -3.10 10.32 2.39
CA HIS A 232 -2.42 10.46 1.09
C HIS A 232 -1.47 11.63 0.92
N GLN A 233 -1.45 12.60 1.83
CA GLN A 233 -0.56 13.75 1.70
C GLN A 233 0.91 13.31 1.80
N PRO A 234 1.84 13.97 1.08
CA PRO A 234 3.27 13.75 1.27
C PRO A 234 3.65 13.94 2.74
N VAL A 235 4.59 13.14 3.20
CA VAL A 235 5.03 13.21 4.59
C VAL A 235 5.75 14.52 4.92
N THR A 236 5.46 15.07 6.09
CA THR A 236 6.09 16.28 6.61
C THR A 236 7.23 15.93 7.57
N MET A 237 8.41 16.53 7.37
CA MET A 237 9.66 16.23 8.09
C MET A 237 10.16 17.43 8.90
N PRO A 238 10.92 17.20 10.00
CA PRO A 238 11.30 18.25 10.95
C PRO A 238 12.36 19.24 10.47
N VAL A 239 13.16 18.88 9.46
CA VAL A 239 14.27 19.71 8.99
C VAL A 239 14.41 19.67 7.47
N ALA A 240 14.87 20.77 6.88
CA ALA A 240 15.13 20.86 5.45
C ALA A 240 16.42 20.14 5.03
N GLN A 241 17.48 20.20 5.85
CA GLN A 241 18.75 19.52 5.61
C GLN A 241 18.65 18.04 6.00
N ARG A 242 18.14 17.21 5.07
CA ARG A 242 17.97 15.76 5.23
C ARG A 242 18.08 15.04 3.89
N GLY A 243 18.17 13.71 3.92
CA GLY A 243 17.96 12.88 2.73
C GLY A 243 16.49 12.92 2.26
N ALA A 244 16.26 12.58 1.00
CA ALA A 244 14.90 12.36 0.51
C ALA A 244 14.31 11.11 1.21
N GLN A 245 13.03 11.19 1.58
CA GLN A 245 12.34 10.07 2.21
C GLN A 245 11.95 8.96 1.22
N ASP A 246 11.84 9.32 -0.05
CA ASP A 246 11.49 8.44 -1.16
C ASP A 246 12.74 7.96 -1.90
N ASP A 247 12.64 6.79 -2.52
CA ASP A 247 13.65 6.23 -3.40
C ASP A 247 13.11 6.03 -4.83
N CYS A 248 14.03 6.09 -5.80
CA CYS A 248 13.79 5.82 -7.20
C CYS A 248 14.98 5.05 -7.79
N THR A 249 14.70 3.96 -8.51
CA THR A 249 15.72 3.23 -9.27
C THR A 249 15.26 2.97 -10.70
N LYS A 250 16.21 2.62 -11.57
CA LYS A 250 15.98 2.35 -12.99
C LYS A 250 16.36 0.92 -13.31
N PHE A 251 15.58 0.26 -14.14
CA PHE A 251 15.78 -1.13 -14.53
C PHE A 251 15.35 -1.33 -15.99
N GLU A 252 15.75 -2.45 -16.57
CA GLU A 252 15.38 -2.83 -17.92
C GLU A 252 14.47 -4.06 -17.87
N VAL A 253 13.59 -4.16 -18.86
CA VAL A 253 12.85 -5.37 -19.15
C VAL A 253 13.24 -5.78 -20.55
N VAL A 254 13.73 -7.01 -20.69
CA VAL A 254 14.24 -7.53 -21.94
C VAL A 254 13.36 -8.68 -22.41
N ASN A 255 13.24 -8.83 -23.73
CA ASN A 255 12.59 -10.02 -24.28
C ASN A 255 13.34 -11.25 -23.77
N GLY A 256 12.62 -12.22 -23.20
CA GLY A 256 13.23 -13.51 -22.86
C GLY A 256 13.88 -14.07 -24.12
N GLN A 257 15.13 -14.51 -24.02
CA GLN A 257 15.74 -15.30 -25.08
C GLN A 257 14.86 -16.53 -25.25
N GLY A 258 14.11 -16.60 -26.36
CA GLY A 258 13.30 -17.77 -26.68
C GLY A 258 14.16 -19.00 -26.49
N GLY A 259 13.70 -19.95 -25.66
CA GLY A 259 14.47 -21.10 -25.22
C GLY A 259 15.04 -21.88 -26.41
N GLY A 260 16.28 -21.57 -26.76
CA GLY A 260 17.14 -22.40 -27.57
C GLY A 260 17.58 -23.59 -26.72
N GLY A 261 16.86 -24.70 -26.84
CA GLY A 261 17.26 -26.05 -26.47
C GLY A 261 18.10 -26.20 -25.20
N ALA A 262 17.44 -26.43 -24.06
CA ALA A 262 18.07 -27.12 -22.95
C ALA A 262 18.48 -28.53 -23.45
N SER A 263 19.75 -28.67 -23.83
CA SER A 263 20.36 -29.98 -24.04
C SER A 263 20.32 -30.72 -22.71
N ALA A 264 19.57 -31.82 -22.67
CA ALA A 264 19.56 -32.75 -21.56
C ALA A 264 21.00 -33.18 -21.20
N PRO A 265 21.35 -33.34 -19.92
CA PRO A 265 22.66 -33.84 -19.56
C PRO A 265 22.79 -35.29 -20.04
N LYS A 266 23.69 -35.52 -21.02
CA LYS A 266 24.13 -36.87 -21.38
C LYS A 266 24.85 -37.47 -20.17
N SER A 267 24.33 -38.58 -19.66
CA SER A 267 25.02 -39.45 -18.71
C SER A 267 26.32 -39.95 -19.34
N GLN A 268 27.45 -39.48 -18.81
CA GLN A 268 28.77 -39.98 -19.20
C GLN A 268 29.10 -41.21 -18.36
N GLN A 269 29.10 -42.36 -19.03
CA GLN A 269 29.59 -43.63 -18.52
C GLN A 269 31.06 -43.78 -18.96
N THR A 270 31.99 -43.70 -18.01
CA THR A 270 33.40 -44.11 -18.13
C THR A 270 33.72 -44.78 -16.80
N GLY A 271 33.88 -46.10 -16.70
CA GLY A 271 35.01 -46.86 -17.24
C GLY A 271 35.98 -47.14 -16.08
N SER A 272 35.84 -48.30 -15.44
CA SER A 272 36.71 -48.77 -14.34
C SER A 272 38.17 -48.98 -14.78
N PRO A 273 39.10 -49.06 -13.81
CA PRO A 273 40.04 -50.19 -13.80
C PRO A 273 40.05 -50.96 -12.48
N THR A 274 40.37 -52.24 -12.65
CA THR A 274 40.52 -53.38 -11.75
C THR A 274 41.63 -53.28 -10.70
N ASN A 275 41.43 -53.86 -9.50
CA ASN A 275 42.32 -54.88 -8.93
C ASN A 275 41.68 -55.74 -7.82
N GLN A 276 42.19 -56.96 -7.69
CA GLN A 276 41.59 -58.23 -7.18
C GLN A 276 41.59 -58.37 -5.62
N VAL A 277 40.50 -58.84 -4.96
CA VAL A 277 40.16 -60.22 -4.42
C VAL A 277 40.83 -60.55 -3.05
N PRO A 278 40.30 -61.39 -2.10
CA PRO A 278 39.11 -62.27 -2.08
C PRO A 278 38.11 -62.07 -0.91
N ALA A 279 36.80 -62.25 -1.13
CA ALA A 279 35.98 -63.47 -0.93
C ALA A 279 35.40 -63.65 0.48
N THR A 280 34.06 -63.67 0.58
CA THR A 280 33.33 -64.81 1.16
C THR A 280 31.88 -64.81 0.68
N THR A 281 31.47 -66.01 0.32
CA THR A 281 30.17 -66.51 -0.13
C THR A 281 29.03 -66.33 0.87
N SER A 282 27.87 -65.90 0.40
CA SER A 282 26.64 -66.73 0.39
C SER A 282 25.46 -65.98 -0.23
N LYS A 283 24.72 -66.70 -1.06
CA LYS A 283 23.49 -66.33 -1.77
C LYS A 283 22.38 -67.25 -1.21
N PRO A 284 21.11 -67.14 -1.65
CA PRO A 284 20.07 -66.32 -1.05
C PRO A 284 18.87 -67.17 -0.56
N ALA A 285 17.91 -66.57 0.14
CA ALA A 285 16.58 -67.18 0.31
C ALA A 285 15.47 -66.24 -0.18
N ARG A 286 14.81 -66.70 -1.25
CA ARG A 286 13.51 -66.27 -1.77
C ARG A 286 12.38 -66.93 -0.98
N PHE A 287 11.14 -66.55 -1.35
CA PHE A 287 9.81 -67.09 -1.00
C PHE A 287 9.15 -66.38 0.18
N GLY A 288 7.87 -65.98 0.14
CA GLY A 288 6.81 -66.22 -0.83
C GLY A 288 5.48 -65.64 -0.33
N LYS A 289 4.55 -65.43 -1.26
CA LYS A 289 3.18 -64.90 -1.11
C LYS A 289 2.24 -65.79 -0.27
N GLY A 290 1.18 -65.16 0.26
CA GLY A 290 -0.17 -65.74 0.42
C GLY A 290 -0.86 -65.36 1.75
N LYS A 291 -1.83 -64.43 1.81
CA LYS A 291 -3.30 -64.50 1.56
C LYS A 291 -4.14 -65.33 2.56
N GLY A 292 -5.12 -64.63 3.18
CA GLY A 292 -6.40 -65.13 3.74
C GLY A 292 -6.42 -65.29 5.27
N ARG A 293 -7.50 -65.06 6.04
CA ARG A 293 -8.89 -64.60 5.87
C ARG A 293 -9.51 -64.52 7.30
N GLY A 294 -10.50 -63.64 7.54
CA GLY A 294 -11.62 -63.95 8.47
C GLY A 294 -11.91 -63.02 9.65
N GLY A 295 -13.13 -62.46 9.65
CA GLY A 295 -13.95 -62.03 10.81
C GLY A 295 -13.62 -60.67 11.42
N GLY A 296 -14.45 -59.62 11.45
CA GLY A 296 -15.91 -59.53 11.32
C GLY A 296 -16.51 -59.09 12.65
N PHE A 297 -16.79 -57.79 12.84
CA PHE A 297 -17.96 -57.30 13.60
C PHE A 297 -18.34 -55.88 13.15
N ARG A 298 -19.65 -55.66 13.11
CA ARG A 298 -20.40 -54.64 12.39
C ARG A 298 -20.83 -53.46 13.28
N ARG A 299 -20.65 -52.25 12.73
CA ARG A 299 -21.65 -51.15 12.53
C ARG A 299 -22.29 -50.46 13.76
N PRO A 300 -23.08 -49.37 13.59
CA PRO A 300 -23.32 -48.51 12.40
C PRO A 300 -23.02 -47.02 12.65
N GLY A 301 -22.70 -46.17 11.65
CA GLY A 301 -23.61 -45.58 10.64
C GLY A 301 -23.96 -44.13 11.06
N GLN A 302 -23.98 -43.08 10.24
CA GLN A 302 -24.18 -42.84 8.80
C GLN A 302 -23.35 -41.60 8.38
N ARG A 303 -22.61 -41.57 7.25
CA ARG A 303 -22.99 -41.13 5.89
C ARG A 303 -23.83 -39.84 5.88
N GLY A 304 -23.41 -38.72 5.29
CA GLY A 304 -23.01 -38.49 3.88
C GLY A 304 -24.07 -37.55 3.26
N GLN A 305 -23.87 -36.61 2.33
CA GLN A 305 -22.91 -36.41 1.25
C GLN A 305 -23.05 -34.97 0.70
N ARG A 306 -21.93 -34.45 0.15
CA ARG A 306 -21.70 -33.79 -1.15
C ARG A 306 -22.67 -32.75 -1.74
N GLY A 307 -22.05 -31.70 -2.32
CA GLY A 307 -22.48 -30.99 -3.54
C GLY A 307 -22.04 -29.53 -3.54
N ARG A 308 -20.82 -29.18 -3.99
CA ARG A 308 -20.49 -28.50 -5.28
C ARG A 308 -21.30 -27.21 -5.60
N ALA A 309 -20.52 -26.14 -5.82
CA ALA A 309 -20.77 -24.79 -6.37
C ALA A 309 -21.56 -24.77 -7.72
N PRO A 310 -21.91 -23.63 -8.39
CA PRO A 310 -21.38 -22.23 -8.28
C PRO A 310 -22.38 -21.06 -8.52
N LYS A 311 -21.82 -19.84 -8.66
CA LYS A 311 -22.33 -18.57 -9.27
C LYS A 311 -23.03 -17.55 -8.37
N LEU A 312 -22.33 -16.44 -8.08
CA LEU A 312 -22.49 -15.12 -8.70
C LEU A 312 -21.23 -14.29 -8.45
#